data_AF-A0A2S3X2Y0-F1
#
_entry.id   AF-A0A2S3X2Y0-F1
#
_cell.length_a   1.000
_cell.length_b   1.000
_cell.length_c   1.000
_cell.angle_alpha   90.00
_cell.angle_beta   90.00
_cell.angle_gamma   90.00
#
_symmetry.space_group_name_H-M   'P 1'
#
loop_
_entity.id
_entity.type
_entity.pdbx_description
1 polymer ?
#
loop_
_entity_poly.entity_id
_entity_poly.type
_entity_poly.pdbx_seq_one_letter_code
_entity_poly.pdbx_strand_id
1 'polypeptide(L)'
;MRAILPMAAALVLVGCASATMDTARGGKPTAQLDSRKAPELVAQCIQFSWQKEDVFGDDASGYLEPRKQGGLTVYTREAESFVDVYPQAGGTRVDYYAQKNDGMALQRRAAAATCL
;
A
#
# COMPACT_ATOMS: atom_id res chain seq x y z
N MET A 1 -37.91 34.55 -15.59
CA MET A 1 -37.32 33.20 -15.54
C MET A 1 -36.19 33.21 -14.53
N ARG A 2 -36.40 32.62 -13.34
CA ARG A 2 -35.36 32.49 -12.30
C ARG A 2 -34.52 31.26 -12.64
N ALA A 3 -33.28 31.45 -13.07
CA ALA A 3 -32.34 30.37 -13.30
C ALA A 3 -31.90 29.79 -11.94
N ILE A 4 -32.38 28.59 -11.62
CA ILE A 4 -31.90 27.81 -10.50
C ILE A 4 -30.66 27.07 -11.01
N LEU A 5 -29.47 27.53 -10.65
CA LEU A 5 -28.22 26.79 -10.89
C LEU A 5 -28.26 25.49 -10.06
N PRO A 6 -28.10 24.31 -10.66
CA PRO A 6 -27.92 23.09 -9.89
C PRO A 6 -26.53 23.14 -9.24
N MET A 7 -26.50 23.26 -7.92
CA MET A 7 -25.30 23.13 -7.12
C MET A 7 -24.84 21.68 -7.20
N ALA A 8 -23.88 21.40 -8.09
CA ALA A 8 -23.29 20.08 -8.22
C ALA A 8 -22.50 19.75 -6.94
N ALA A 9 -23.07 18.90 -6.10
CA ALA A 9 -22.35 18.32 -4.97
C ALA A 9 -21.29 17.37 -5.52
N ALA A 10 -20.03 17.81 -5.53
CA ALA A 10 -18.89 16.94 -5.78
C ALA A 10 -18.70 16.01 -4.56
N LEU A 11 -19.38 14.87 -4.57
CA LEU A 11 -19.09 13.79 -3.63
C LEU A 11 -17.70 13.23 -3.96
N VAL A 12 -16.72 13.55 -3.13
CA VAL A 12 -15.39 12.94 -3.21
C VAL A 12 -15.53 11.48 -2.78
N LEU A 13 -15.55 10.56 -3.74
CA LEU A 13 -15.48 9.13 -3.49
C LEU A 13 -14.07 8.80 -2.98
N VAL A 14 -13.82 8.97 -1.69
CA VAL A 14 -12.62 8.42 -1.06
C VAL A 14 -12.80 6.90 -1.03
N GLY A 15 -11.97 6.18 -1.79
CA GLY A 15 -12.01 4.72 -1.80
C GLY A 15 -11.73 4.16 -0.40
N CYS A 16 -12.42 3.08 -0.03
CA CYS A 16 -12.28 2.42 1.27
C CYS A 16 -10.81 2.11 1.61
N ALA A 17 -10.04 1.65 0.63
CA ALA A 17 -8.60 1.40 0.79
C ALA A 17 -7.81 2.64 1.23
N SER A 18 -8.07 3.82 0.66
CA SER A 18 -7.36 5.06 1.03
C SER A 18 -7.64 5.45 2.48
N ALA A 19 -8.91 5.39 2.91
CA ALA A 19 -9.30 5.71 4.28
C ALA A 19 -8.67 4.74 5.31
N THR A 20 -8.62 3.45 4.97
CA THR A 20 -7.94 2.42 5.79
C THR A 20 -6.45 2.70 5.93
N MET A 21 -5.75 2.98 4.82
CA MET A 21 -4.31 3.25 4.85
C MET A 21 -3.99 4.50 5.67
N ASP A 22 -4.76 5.58 5.50
CA ASP A 22 -4.54 6.83 6.23
C ASP A 22 -4.77 6.65 7.74
N THR A 23 -5.77 5.83 8.12
CA THR A 23 -5.99 5.46 9.52
C THR A 23 -4.80 4.68 10.09
N ALA A 24 -4.29 3.68 9.36
CA ALA A 24 -3.15 2.87 9.78
C ALA A 24 -1.85 3.69 9.91
N ARG A 25 -1.62 4.66 9.03
CA ARG A 25 -0.48 5.60 9.08
C ARG A 25 -0.50 6.52 10.30
N GLY A 26 -1.65 6.69 10.97
CA GLY A 26 -1.75 7.39 12.25
C GLY A 26 -1.13 6.60 13.42
N GLY A 27 -0.90 5.30 13.24
CA GLY A 27 -0.22 4.43 14.20
C GLY A 27 1.25 4.18 13.86
N LYS A 28 1.80 3.08 14.38
CA LYS A 28 3.13 2.58 13.98
C LYS A 28 2.98 1.50 12.92
N PRO A 29 3.95 1.35 11.99
CA PRO A 29 4.03 0.20 11.11
C PRO A 29 4.00 -1.12 11.90
N THR A 30 3.31 -2.13 11.38
CA THR A 30 3.34 -3.50 11.90
C THR A 30 4.75 -4.08 11.82
N ALA A 31 5.52 -3.69 10.80
CA ALA A 31 6.94 -3.99 10.69
C ALA A 31 7.66 -2.92 9.87
N GLN A 32 8.96 -2.77 10.12
CA GLN A 32 9.84 -1.94 9.31
C GLN A 32 10.93 -2.82 8.72
N LEU A 33 11.21 -2.61 7.44
CA LEU A 33 12.24 -3.33 6.69
C LEU A 33 13.13 -2.33 5.97
N ASP A 34 14.33 -2.77 5.60
CA ASP A 34 15.35 -1.95 4.97
C ASP A 34 15.91 -2.66 3.73
N SER A 35 16.13 -1.90 2.66
CA SER A 35 16.74 -2.38 1.42
C SER A 35 17.84 -1.43 0.96
N ARG A 36 18.86 -1.97 0.29
CA ARG A 36 19.87 -1.16 -0.42
C ARG A 36 19.48 -0.84 -1.87
N LYS A 37 18.35 -1.37 -2.35
CA LYS A 37 17.85 -1.16 -3.71
C LYS A 37 17.10 0.17 -3.80
N ALA A 38 16.90 0.64 -5.03
CA ALA A 38 16.10 1.84 -5.30
C ALA A 38 14.62 1.63 -4.92
N PRO A 39 13.91 2.67 -4.41
CA PRO A 39 12.52 2.55 -3.97
C PRO A 39 11.58 1.98 -5.04
N GLU A 40 11.77 2.36 -6.30
CA GLU A 40 10.95 1.92 -7.43
C GLU A 40 11.10 0.41 -7.69
N LEU A 41 12.33 -0.11 -7.57
CA LEU A 41 12.60 -1.54 -7.76
C LEU A 41 12.01 -2.37 -6.62
N VAL A 42 12.12 -1.87 -5.38
CA VAL A 42 11.53 -2.52 -4.21
C VAL A 42 10.01 -2.54 -4.35
N ALA A 43 9.37 -1.41 -4.62
CA ALA A 43 7.92 -1.32 -4.75
C ALA A 43 7.38 -2.20 -5.89
N GLN A 44 7.98 -2.16 -7.08
CA GLN A 44 7.55 -3.00 -8.19
C GLN A 44 7.72 -4.49 -7.89
N CYS A 45 8.83 -4.90 -7.27
CA CYS A 45 9.01 -6.28 -6.86
C CYS A 45 7.92 -6.72 -5.87
N ILE A 46 7.61 -5.89 -4.87
CA ILE A 46 6.56 -6.20 -3.88
C ILE A 46 5.21 -6.31 -4.59
N GLN A 47 4.87 -5.37 -5.47
CA GLN A 47 3.65 -5.39 -6.27
C GLN A 47 3.49 -6.72 -7.01
N PHE A 48 4.48 -7.12 -7.81
CA PHE A 48 4.42 -8.37 -8.56
C PHE A 48 4.39 -9.58 -7.64
N SER A 49 5.13 -9.57 -6.53
CA SER A 49 5.14 -10.68 -5.58
C SER A 49 3.77 -10.92 -4.95
N TRP A 50 2.99 -9.88 -4.70
CA TRP A 50 1.66 -9.97 -4.09
C TRP A 50 0.55 -10.29 -5.09
N GLN A 51 0.80 -10.13 -6.39
CA GLN A 51 -0.10 -10.53 -7.48
C GLN A 51 0.04 -12.02 -7.86
N LYS A 52 0.91 -12.77 -7.19
CA LYS A 52 1.15 -14.19 -7.46
C LYS A 52 0.03 -15.08 -6.95
N GLU A 53 -0.81 -15.57 -7.86
CA GLU A 53 -1.92 -16.50 -7.56
C GLU A 53 -1.44 -17.85 -7.00
N ASP A 54 -0.24 -18.32 -7.38
CA ASP A 54 0.36 -19.54 -6.82
C ASP A 54 0.74 -19.40 -5.33
N VAL A 55 0.85 -18.16 -4.84
CA VAL A 55 1.16 -17.84 -3.44
C VAL A 55 -0.10 -17.41 -2.67
N PHE A 56 -0.97 -16.61 -3.28
CA PHE A 56 -2.07 -15.93 -2.60
C PHE A 56 -3.48 -16.33 -3.07
N GLY A 57 -3.61 -17.21 -4.08
CA GLY A 57 -4.90 -17.62 -4.63
C GLY A 57 -5.77 -16.44 -5.06
N ASP A 58 -7.05 -16.47 -4.71
CA ASP A 58 -8.03 -15.41 -5.03
C ASP A 58 -7.75 -14.06 -4.34
N ASP A 59 -6.89 -14.06 -3.32
CA ASP A 59 -6.44 -12.89 -2.57
C ASP A 59 -5.17 -12.25 -3.15
N ALA A 60 -4.67 -12.80 -4.27
CA ALA A 60 -3.58 -12.21 -5.03
C ALA A 60 -3.97 -10.80 -5.50
N SER A 61 -3.31 -9.80 -4.90
CA SER A 61 -3.55 -8.40 -5.22
C SER A 61 -2.35 -7.55 -4.80
N GLY A 62 -1.93 -6.68 -5.70
CA GLY A 62 -0.86 -5.73 -5.46
C GLY A 62 -1.08 -4.53 -6.37
N TYR A 63 -1.46 -3.41 -5.80
CA TYR A 63 -1.67 -2.15 -6.52
C TYR A 63 -0.59 -1.18 -6.09
N LEU A 64 0.04 -0.52 -7.06
CA LEU A 64 1.12 0.43 -6.81
C LEU A 64 0.62 1.84 -7.13
N GLU A 65 0.80 2.76 -6.19
CA GLU A 65 0.47 4.18 -6.38
C GLU A 65 1.57 5.10 -5.83
N PRO A 66 1.78 6.29 -6.43
CA PRO A 66 2.65 7.31 -5.86
C PRO A 66 2.01 7.93 -4.61
N ARG A 67 2.84 8.19 -3.59
CA ARG A 67 2.40 8.90 -2.37
C ARG A 67 2.50 10.41 -2.55
N LYS A 68 1.51 11.14 -2.02
CA LYS A 68 1.52 12.62 -1.99
C LYS A 68 2.73 13.20 -1.23
N GLN A 69 3.22 12.47 -0.23
CA GLN A 69 4.35 12.87 0.62
C GLN A 69 5.72 12.41 0.05
N GLY A 70 5.73 11.85 -1.16
CA GLY A 70 6.89 11.19 -1.75
C GLY A 70 6.97 9.71 -1.40
N GLY A 71 7.62 8.94 -2.28
CA GLY A 71 7.65 7.49 -2.23
C GLY A 71 6.45 6.83 -2.90
N LEU A 72 6.27 5.55 -2.65
CA LEU A 72 5.32 4.66 -3.30
C LEU A 72 4.53 3.90 -2.23
N THR A 73 3.28 3.58 -2.53
CA THR A 73 2.48 2.64 -1.74
C THR A 73 2.27 1.39 -2.59
N VAL A 74 2.43 0.21 -2.02
CA VAL A 74 1.89 -1.04 -2.59
C VAL A 74 0.85 -1.57 -1.64
N TYR A 75 -0.39 -1.77 -2.10
CA TYR A 75 -1.51 -2.17 -1.26
C TYR A 75 -2.32 -3.31 -1.89
N THR A 76 -2.99 -4.07 -1.04
CA THR A 76 -3.91 -5.15 -1.46
C THR A 76 -5.33 -4.61 -1.59
N ARG A 77 -6.28 -5.44 -2.05
CA ARG A 77 -7.71 -5.09 -2.03
C ARG A 77 -8.12 -4.63 -0.62
N GLU A 78 -8.94 -3.57 -0.54
CA GLU A 78 -9.37 -2.91 0.70
C GLU A 78 -8.24 -2.49 1.68
N ALA A 79 -6.99 -2.48 1.23
CA ALA A 79 -5.81 -2.24 2.05
C ALA A 79 -5.75 -3.12 3.32
N GLU A 80 -6.10 -4.40 3.21
CA GLU A 80 -5.88 -5.38 4.29
C GLU A 80 -4.41 -5.48 4.69
N SER A 81 -3.52 -5.35 3.70
CA SER A 81 -2.08 -5.16 3.89
C SER A 81 -1.59 -4.11 2.90
N PHE A 82 -0.64 -3.29 3.34
CA PHE A 82 0.07 -2.38 2.44
C PHE A 82 1.50 -2.12 2.94
N VAL A 83 2.33 -1.65 2.03
CA VAL A 83 3.64 -1.09 2.34
C VAL A 83 3.73 0.35 1.85
N ASP A 84 4.32 1.21 2.67
CA ASP A 84 4.85 2.48 2.22
C ASP A 84 6.36 2.32 1.98
N VAL A 85 6.81 2.65 0.78
CA VAL A 85 8.19 2.51 0.31
C VAL A 85 8.74 3.89 0.02
N TYR A 86 9.79 4.30 0.72
CA TYR A 86 10.35 5.65 0.56
C TYR A 86 11.87 5.65 0.72
N PRO A 87 12.56 6.58 0.03
CA PRO A 87 14.02 6.69 0.11
C PRO A 87 14.45 7.07 1.52
N GLN A 88 15.60 6.53 1.95
CA GLN A 88 16.31 6.95 3.15
C GLN A 88 17.83 7.01 2.88
N ALA A 89 18.61 7.51 3.84
CA ALA A 89 20.06 7.57 3.69
C ALA A 89 20.64 6.16 3.44
N GLY A 90 21.22 5.96 2.25
CA GLY A 90 21.85 4.70 1.87
C GLY A 90 20.90 3.60 1.36
N GLY A 91 19.63 3.89 1.07
CA GLY A 91 18.72 2.91 0.47
C GLY A 91 17.24 3.27 0.56
N THR A 92 16.43 2.25 0.86
CA THR A 92 14.97 2.32 0.90
C THR A 92 14.45 1.81 2.23
N ARG A 93 13.51 2.53 2.82
CA ARG A 93 12.68 2.09 3.94
C ARG A 93 11.39 1.49 3.40
N VAL A 94 10.97 0.38 3.98
CA VAL A 94 9.66 -0.24 3.73
C VAL A 94 8.93 -0.35 5.07
N ASP A 95 7.87 0.43 5.24
CA ASP A 95 6.96 0.30 6.38
C ASP A 95 5.80 -0.59 5.97
N TYR A 96 5.66 -1.75 6.63
CA TYR A 96 4.59 -2.70 6.40
C TYR A 96 3.47 -2.53 7.42
N TYR A 97 2.24 -2.52 6.94
CA TYR A 97 1.02 -2.40 7.72
C TYR A 97 0.06 -3.54 7.38
N ALA A 98 -0.61 -4.08 8.39
CA ALA A 98 -1.69 -5.05 8.22
C ALA A 98 -2.83 -4.75 9.20
N GLN A 99 -4.07 -4.90 8.73
CA GLN A 99 -5.26 -4.75 9.60
C GLN A 99 -5.37 -5.90 10.60
N LYS A 100 -4.84 -7.07 10.26
CA LYS A 100 -4.86 -8.29 11.08
C LYS A 100 -3.45 -8.89 11.16
N ASN A 101 -3.19 -9.63 12.23
CA ASN A 101 -1.96 -10.41 12.40
C ASN A 101 -2.27 -11.90 12.20
N ASP A 102 -2.51 -12.29 10.96
CA ASP A 102 -2.83 -13.65 10.55
C ASP A 102 -1.79 -14.22 9.56
N GLY A 103 -2.00 -15.47 9.13
CA GLY A 103 -1.08 -16.14 8.21
C GLY A 103 -0.90 -15.40 6.88
N MET A 104 -1.97 -14.79 6.36
CA MET A 104 -1.91 -14.04 5.11
C MET A 104 -1.08 -12.76 5.25
N ALA A 105 -1.27 -12.01 6.35
CA ALA A 105 -0.45 -10.85 6.65
C ALA A 105 1.04 -11.23 6.81
N LEU A 106 1.33 -12.30 7.56
CA LEU A 106 2.69 -12.81 7.72
C LEU A 106 3.31 -13.22 6.39
N GLN A 107 2.55 -13.89 5.51
CA GLN A 107 3.00 -14.32 4.20
C GLN A 107 3.25 -13.13 3.26
N ARG A 108 2.39 -12.10 3.28
CA ARG A 108 2.60 -10.85 2.52
C ARG A 108 3.85 -10.11 2.99
N ARG A 109 4.07 -10.03 4.30
CA ARG A 109 5.31 -9.48 4.86
C ARG A 109 6.54 -10.28 4.43
N ALA A 110 6.46 -11.61 4.47
CA ALA A 110 7.56 -12.48 4.04
C ALA A 110 7.88 -12.30 2.55
N ALA A 111 6.86 -12.26 1.69
CA ALA A 111 7.01 -11.97 0.26
C ALA A 111 7.67 -10.62 0.03
N ALA A 112 7.25 -9.57 0.76
CA ALA A 112 7.87 -8.25 0.68
C ALA A 112 9.34 -8.27 1.11
N ALA A 113 9.69 -9.07 2.13
CA ALA A 113 11.08 -9.21 2.58
C ALA A 113 11.99 -9.86 1.53
N THR A 114 11.47 -10.69 0.62
CA THR A 114 12.27 -11.27 -0.48
C THR A 114 12.68 -10.24 -1.56
N CYS A 115 12.04 -9.08 -1.57
CA CYS A 115 12.30 -8.02 -2.54
C CYS A 115 13.42 -7.05 -2.14
N LEU A 116 13.89 -7.13 -0.88
CA LEU A 116 14.85 -6.17 -0.31
C LEU A 116 16.28 -6.36 -0.82
#